data_AF-A0A8T6HB31-F1
#
_entry.id   AF-A0A8T6HB31-F1
#
_cell.length_a   1.000
_cell.length_b   1.000
_cell.length_c   1.000
_cell.angle_alpha   90.00
_cell.angle_beta   90.00
_cell.angle_gamma   90.00
#
_symmetry.space_group_name_H-M   'P 1'
#
loop_
_entity.id
_entity.type
_entity.pdbx_description
1 polymer ?
#
loop_
_entity_poly.entity_id
_entity_poly.type
_entity_poly.pdbx_seq_one_letter_code
_entity_poly.pdbx_strand_id
1 'polypeptide(L)'
;MPENRNTWFLAFILLALGAVALLGNSFPVILVLLGLLFLVRQFDNDSASSNVSDTAQTYDYQYDYEQAEEEEFDDYELFHQQPASAEQRVYRHALESVSRAGLDPDNVQVLAVDIGLLTTKDEGEPQIYRTWSLPDDIDYIQPFVQLRVPMEANGNIRFEIVDAVGDLVYVHEDDFHLTRGRNFLTPNTRMPLHDQMELDGKWSMRVIADGVAIADHRFEYAEATGANIRRHIGEDGEINTEMRAVMAENRLPKMSLDDLLAYQGEDEEQERRG
;
A
#
# COMPACT_ATOMS: atom_id res chain seq x y z
N MET A 1 11.37 42.00 -31.76
CA MET A 1 12.54 41.10 -31.57
C MET A 1 12.34 40.43 -30.22
N PRO A 2 12.20 39.10 -30.15
CA PRO A 2 11.93 38.44 -28.88
C PRO A 2 13.19 38.44 -28.01
N GLU A 3 13.09 38.99 -26.81
CA GLU A 3 14.11 38.86 -25.77
C GLU A 3 14.19 37.40 -25.36
N ASN A 4 15.28 36.74 -25.77
CA ASN A 4 15.55 35.37 -25.38
C ASN A 4 16.04 35.34 -23.91
N ARG A 5 15.08 35.42 -22.98
CA ARG A 5 15.30 35.27 -21.54
C ARG A 5 16.01 33.95 -21.20
N ASN A 6 15.83 32.93 -22.04
CA ASN A 6 16.46 31.61 -21.91
C ASN A 6 17.97 31.64 -22.23
N THR A 7 18.45 32.57 -23.07
CA THR A 7 19.88 32.64 -23.43
C THR A 7 20.70 33.22 -22.28
N TRP A 8 20.15 34.19 -21.55
CA TRP A 8 20.79 34.73 -20.35
C TRP A 8 20.85 33.71 -19.21
N PHE A 9 19.81 32.90 -19.05
CA PHE A 9 19.80 31.81 -18.08
C PHE A 9 20.85 30.73 -18.39
N LEU A 10 20.96 30.33 -19.66
CA LEU A 10 21.97 29.36 -20.09
C LEU A 10 23.40 29.88 -19.89
N ALA A 11 23.64 31.16 -20.18
CA ALA A 11 24.93 31.80 -19.97
C ALA A 11 25.31 31.84 -18.48
N PHE A 12 24.35 32.08 -17.59
CA PHE A 12 24.59 32.07 -16.15
C PHE A 12 24.93 30.68 -15.63
N ILE A 13 24.22 29.65 -16.08
CA ILE A 13 24.50 28.25 -15.71
C ILE A 13 25.88 27.81 -16.19
N LEU A 14 26.26 28.14 -17.43
CA LEU A 14 27.57 27.82 -17.98
C LEU A 14 28.70 28.56 -17.26
N LEU A 15 28.48 29.81 -16.85
CA LEU A 15 29.45 30.59 -16.07
C LEU A 15 29.62 30.03 -14.66
N ALA A 16 28.54 29.62 -14.00
CA ALA A 16 28.60 28.96 -12.69
C ALA A 16 29.33 27.61 -12.77
N LEU A 17 29.08 26.81 -13.80
CA LEU A 17 29.79 25.54 -14.06
C LEU A 17 31.28 25.75 -14.30
N GLY A 18 31.65 26.80 -15.06
CA GLY A 18 33.06 27.16 -15.30
C GLY A 18 33.79 27.64 -14.05
N ALA A 19 33.12 28.41 -13.18
CA ALA A 19 33.69 28.87 -11.91
C ALA A 19 33.94 27.72 -10.92
N VAL A 20 33.06 26.70 -10.92
CA VAL A 20 33.20 25.53 -10.06
C VAL A 20 34.34 24.59 -10.52
N ALA A 21 34.59 24.48 -11.83
CA ALA A 21 35.70 23.68 -12.38
C ALA A 21 37.08 24.20 -11.96
N LEU A 22 37.21 25.48 -11.60
CA LEU A 22 38.48 26.09 -11.18
C LEU A 22 38.81 25.86 -9.70
N LEU A 23 37.84 25.46 -8.86
CA LEU A 23 38.03 25.34 -7.41
C LEU A 23 38.40 23.92 -6.94
N GLY A 24 38.51 22.94 -7.85
CA GLY A 24 38.98 21.58 -7.57
C GLY A 24 38.11 20.79 -6.57
N ASN A 25 36.96 21.33 -6.17
CA ASN A 25 36.08 20.75 -5.16
C ASN A 25 34.74 20.40 -5.81
N SER A 26 34.38 19.12 -5.78
CA SER A 26 33.16 18.58 -6.43
C SER A 26 31.88 18.86 -5.65
N PHE A 27 32.00 19.25 -4.38
CA PHE A 27 30.87 19.53 -3.49
C PHE A 27 29.84 20.56 -4.03
N PRO A 28 30.24 21.74 -4.55
CA PRO A 28 29.28 22.69 -5.14
C PRO A 28 28.58 22.17 -6.40
N VAL A 29 29.20 21.28 -7.19
CA VAL A 29 28.54 20.66 -8.36
C VAL A 29 27.38 19.78 -7.92
N ILE A 30 27.57 19.01 -6.84
CA ILE A 30 26.55 18.12 -6.28
C ILE A 30 25.35 18.93 -5.77
N LEU A 31 25.58 20.07 -5.13
CA LEU A 31 24.50 20.96 -4.68
C LEU A 31 23.71 21.57 -5.84
N VAL A 32 24.40 21.95 -6.93
CA VAL A 32 23.72 22.45 -8.14
C VAL A 32 22.91 21.35 -8.82
N LEU A 33 23.42 20.12 -8.89
CA LEU A 33 22.69 18.98 -9.43
C LEU A 33 21.49 18.60 -8.55
N LEU A 34 21.64 18.62 -7.23
CA LEU A 34 20.52 18.40 -6.30
C LEU A 34 19.46 19.49 -6.42
N GLY A 35 19.85 20.76 -6.55
CA GLY A 35 18.94 21.87 -6.79
C GLY A 35 18.17 21.73 -8.10
N LEU A 36 18.85 21.32 -9.18
CA LEU A 36 18.20 21.03 -10.47
C LEU A 36 17.24 19.84 -10.38
N LEU A 37 17.62 18.78 -9.67
CA LEU A 37 16.77 17.61 -9.46
C LEU A 37 15.50 17.97 -8.68
N PHE A 38 15.60 18.84 -7.67
CA PHE A 38 14.46 19.32 -6.90
C PHE A 38 13.51 20.18 -7.76
N LEU A 39 14.08 21.00 -8.64
CA LEU A 39 13.32 21.89 -9.52
C LEU A 39 12.57 21.11 -10.61
N VAL A 40 13.16 20.06 -11.19
CA VAL A 40 12.45 19.16 -12.12
C VAL A 40 11.28 18.47 -11.43
N ARG A 41 11.47 17.99 -10.19
CA ARG A 41 10.41 17.34 -9.42
C ARG A 41 9.25 18.29 -9.07
N GLN A 42 9.52 19.59 -8.92
CA GLN A 42 8.47 20.58 -8.67
C GLN A 42 7.59 20.80 -9.91
N PHE A 43 8.17 20.78 -11.12
CA PHE A 43 7.40 20.91 -12.37
C PHE A 43 6.57 19.66 -12.71
N ASP A 44 7.03 18.46 -12.35
CA ASP A 44 6.23 17.24 -12.49
C ASP A 44 5.00 17.25 -11.56
N ASN A 45 5.10 17.91 -10.41
CA ASN A 45 3.99 18.00 -9.44
C ASN A 45 2.94 19.05 -9.84
N ASP A 46 3.33 20.11 -10.55
CA ASP A 46 2.40 21.14 -11.04
C ASP A 46 1.65 20.72 -12.32
N SER A 47 2.15 19.70 -13.03
CA SER A 47 1.51 19.17 -14.26
C SER A 47 0.35 18.19 -13.99
N ALA A 48 0.13 17.81 -12.72
CA ALA A 48 -0.97 16.93 -12.30
C ALA A 48 -2.22 17.67 -11.78
N SER A 49 -2.32 18.99 -12.04
CA SER A 49 -3.50 19.79 -11.67
C SER A 49 -4.08 20.58 -12.84
N SER A 50 -4.51 19.87 -13.87
CA SER A 50 -5.46 20.44 -14.83
C SER A 50 -6.44 19.38 -15.32
N ASN A 51 -7.72 19.64 -15.06
CA ASN A 51 -8.94 18.95 -15.48
C ASN A 51 -9.54 17.95 -14.48
N VAL A 52 -10.12 18.48 -13.40
CA VAL A 52 -11.45 18.02 -12.96
C VAL A 52 -12.34 19.25 -12.87
N SER A 53 -13.40 19.25 -13.68
CA SER A 53 -14.43 20.27 -13.71
C SER A 53 -15.47 19.90 -12.66
N ASP A 54 -15.25 20.25 -11.41
CA ASP A 54 -16.29 20.14 -10.38
C ASP A 54 -17.03 21.46 -10.24
N THR A 55 -18.28 21.43 -10.69
CA THR A 55 -19.25 22.50 -10.51
C THR A 55 -19.78 22.42 -9.09
N ALA A 56 -19.09 23.03 -8.13
CA ALA A 56 -19.60 23.24 -6.78
C ALA A 56 -20.24 24.64 -6.71
N GLN A 57 -21.57 24.70 -6.74
CA GLN A 57 -22.32 25.92 -6.46
C GLN A 57 -22.21 26.26 -4.97
N THR A 58 -21.49 27.33 -4.65
CA THR A 58 -21.45 27.96 -3.34
C THR A 58 -22.71 28.81 -3.13
N TYR A 59 -23.56 28.46 -2.16
CA TYR A 59 -24.59 29.36 -1.64
C TYR A 59 -24.05 30.05 -0.39
N ASP A 60 -24.07 31.38 -0.43
CA ASP A 60 -23.73 32.29 0.67
C ASP A 60 -25.01 32.63 1.44
N TYR A 61 -25.07 32.32 2.74
CA TYR A 61 -26.15 32.76 3.62
C TYR A 61 -25.56 33.45 4.86
N GLN A 62 -25.66 34.77 4.83
CA GLN A 62 -25.47 35.68 5.95
C GLN A 62 -26.69 35.58 6.88
N TYR A 63 -26.47 35.30 8.17
CA TYR A 63 -27.52 35.37 9.19
C TYR A 63 -27.23 36.45 10.25
N ASP A 64 -28.30 37.20 10.47
CA ASP A 64 -28.55 38.24 11.45
C ASP A 64 -28.77 37.61 12.84
N TYR A 65 -28.22 38.21 13.90
CA TYR A 65 -28.43 37.74 15.26
C TYR A 65 -29.63 38.46 15.87
N GLU A 66 -30.78 37.78 15.94
CA GLU A 66 -31.82 38.14 16.90
C GLU A 66 -32.05 37.00 17.91
N GLN A 67 -32.08 37.47 19.14
CA GLN A 67 -32.08 36.82 20.43
C GLN A 67 -33.45 36.19 20.73
N ALA A 68 -33.46 34.94 21.20
CA ALA A 68 -34.03 34.55 22.50
C ALA A 68 -34.55 33.09 22.52
N GLU A 69 -34.46 32.55 23.73
CA GLU A 69 -35.22 31.44 24.32
C GLU A 69 -34.54 30.06 24.31
N GLU A 70 -34.20 29.67 25.55
CA GLU A 70 -33.73 28.37 26.00
C GLU A 70 -34.83 27.33 25.77
N GLU A 71 -34.64 26.41 24.83
CA GLU A 71 -35.29 25.11 24.87
C GLU A 71 -34.26 24.01 24.60
N GLU A 72 -34.23 23.08 25.56
CA GLU A 72 -33.46 21.86 25.63
C GLU A 72 -33.76 20.99 24.39
N PHE A 73 -32.81 20.86 23.46
CA PHE A 73 -32.93 20.01 22.27
C PHE A 73 -31.76 19.02 22.18
N ASP A 74 -32.15 17.75 22.31
CA ASP A 74 -31.42 16.57 21.87
C ASP A 74 -31.08 16.60 20.37
N ASP A 75 -30.14 15.75 19.98
CA ASP A 75 -29.72 15.41 18.62
C ASP A 75 -28.99 16.51 17.83
N TYR A 76 -27.70 16.65 18.12
CA TYR A 76 -26.73 16.92 17.06
C TYR A 76 -26.69 15.70 16.13
N GLU A 77 -27.46 15.74 15.04
CA GLU A 77 -27.19 14.91 13.86
C GLU A 77 -25.77 15.22 13.38
N LEU A 78 -24.82 14.44 13.87
CA LEU A 78 -23.51 14.28 13.27
C LEU A 78 -23.76 13.88 11.82
N PHE A 79 -23.41 14.76 10.89
CA PHE A 79 -23.17 14.37 9.50
C PHE A 79 -22.08 13.30 9.50
N HIS A 80 -22.50 12.05 9.65
CA HIS A 80 -21.67 10.88 9.37
C HIS A 80 -21.39 10.94 7.87
N GLN A 81 -20.22 11.44 7.50
CA GLN A 81 -19.57 10.96 6.28
C GLN A 81 -19.52 9.45 6.44
N GLN A 82 -20.46 8.77 5.82
CA GLN A 82 -20.56 7.32 5.87
C GLN A 82 -19.23 6.82 5.31
N PRO A 83 -18.34 6.22 6.13
CA PRO A 83 -17.12 5.64 5.60
C PRO A 83 -17.58 4.66 4.53
N ALA A 84 -16.93 4.66 3.36
CA ALA A 84 -17.17 3.62 2.35
C ALA A 84 -17.27 2.29 3.10
N SER A 85 -18.40 1.58 2.95
CA SER A 85 -18.66 0.38 3.76
C SER A 85 -17.45 -0.53 3.66
N ALA A 86 -17.10 -1.23 4.74
CA ALA A 86 -15.93 -2.11 4.74
C ALA A 86 -15.94 -3.08 3.52
N GLU A 87 -17.14 -3.39 3.03
CA GLU A 87 -17.48 -4.15 1.82
C GLU A 87 -16.92 -3.55 0.50
N GLN A 88 -16.86 -2.21 0.37
CA GLN A 88 -16.36 -1.52 -0.84
C GLN A 88 -14.86 -1.20 -0.80
N ARG A 89 -14.20 -1.47 0.33
CA ARG A 89 -12.81 -1.09 0.53
C ARG A 89 -11.89 -1.92 -0.36
N VAL A 90 -11.31 -1.26 -1.36
CA VAL A 90 -10.22 -1.79 -2.18
C VAL A 90 -8.91 -1.21 -1.65
N TYR A 91 -7.96 -2.07 -1.28
CA TYR A 91 -6.71 -1.61 -0.72
C TYR A 91 -5.71 -1.22 -1.82
N ARG A 92 -5.00 -0.11 -1.60
CA ARG A 92 -4.03 0.43 -2.56
C ARG A 92 -2.92 -0.57 -2.91
N HIS A 93 -2.39 -1.33 -1.95
CA HIS A 93 -1.33 -2.32 -2.22
C HIS A 93 -1.82 -3.48 -3.10
N ALA A 94 -3.11 -3.81 -3.05
CA ALA A 94 -3.72 -4.82 -3.91
C ALA A 94 -3.81 -4.31 -5.36
N LEU A 95 -4.28 -3.08 -5.57
CA LEU A 95 -4.29 -2.42 -6.88
C LEU A 95 -2.88 -2.34 -7.50
N GLU A 96 -1.89 -1.92 -6.70
CA GLU A 96 -0.50 -1.89 -7.16
C GLU A 96 0.01 -3.29 -7.55
N SER A 97 -0.45 -4.35 -6.87
CA SER A 97 -0.07 -5.72 -7.19
C SER A 97 -0.72 -6.19 -8.50
N VAL A 98 -1.96 -5.78 -8.79
CA VAL A 98 -2.62 -6.01 -10.08
C VAL A 98 -1.88 -5.29 -11.22
N SER A 99 -1.51 -4.01 -11.02
CA SER A 99 -0.70 -3.27 -11.99
C SER A 99 0.65 -3.93 -12.26
N ARG A 100 1.32 -4.47 -11.23
CA ARG A 100 2.59 -5.19 -11.40
C ARG A 100 2.45 -6.48 -12.21
N ALA A 101 1.29 -7.13 -12.16
CA ALA A 101 0.97 -8.27 -13.03
C ALA A 101 0.72 -7.86 -14.50
N GLY A 102 0.77 -6.57 -14.82
CA GLY A 102 0.55 -6.05 -16.17
C GLY A 102 -0.91 -5.85 -16.53
N LEU A 103 -1.80 -5.86 -15.54
CA LEU A 103 -3.24 -5.64 -15.72
C LEU A 103 -3.62 -4.21 -15.33
N ASP A 104 -4.69 -3.70 -15.94
CA ASP A 104 -5.29 -2.41 -15.57
C ASP A 104 -6.40 -2.63 -14.53
N PRO A 105 -6.22 -2.21 -13.26
CA PRO A 105 -7.19 -2.50 -12.20
C PRO A 105 -8.59 -1.95 -12.46
N ASP A 106 -8.73 -0.92 -13.30
CA ASP A 106 -10.03 -0.33 -13.63
C ASP A 106 -10.79 -1.14 -14.69
N ASN A 107 -10.11 -2.05 -15.40
CA ASN A 107 -10.64 -2.79 -16.54
C ASN A 107 -10.66 -4.32 -16.35
N VAL A 108 -10.15 -4.84 -15.24
CA VAL A 108 -10.19 -6.29 -14.95
C VAL A 108 -11.55 -6.73 -14.42
N GLN A 109 -11.98 -7.94 -14.83
CA GLN A 109 -13.20 -8.55 -14.31
C GLN A 109 -13.01 -9.15 -12.92
N VAL A 110 -11.87 -9.84 -12.72
CA VAL A 110 -11.46 -10.39 -11.42
C VAL A 110 -10.41 -9.44 -10.84
N LEU A 111 -10.78 -8.78 -9.74
CA LEU A 111 -9.92 -7.77 -9.11
C LEU A 111 -9.42 -8.29 -7.77
N ALA A 112 -8.10 -8.30 -7.55
CA ALA A 112 -7.56 -8.45 -6.20
C ALA A 112 -7.82 -7.17 -5.40
N VAL A 113 -8.65 -7.27 -4.35
CA VAL A 113 -9.02 -6.14 -3.50
C VAL A 113 -8.23 -6.08 -2.20
N ASP A 114 -7.71 -7.21 -1.74
CA ASP A 114 -6.70 -7.34 -0.68
C ASP A 114 -5.74 -8.48 -1.06
N ILE A 115 -4.51 -8.43 -0.58
CA ILE A 115 -3.46 -9.43 -0.84
C ILE A 115 -2.37 -9.31 0.22
N GLY A 116 -1.77 -10.45 0.60
CA GLY A 116 -0.67 -10.46 1.56
C GLY A 116 -0.31 -11.86 2.02
N LEU A 117 0.34 -11.93 3.19
CA LEU A 117 0.82 -13.15 3.80
C LEU A 117 0.26 -13.29 5.21
N LEU A 118 -0.14 -14.50 5.56
CA LEU A 118 -0.37 -14.96 6.92
C LEU A 118 0.95 -15.56 7.42
N THR A 119 1.40 -15.13 8.59
CA THR A 119 2.63 -15.64 9.21
C THR A 119 2.30 -16.33 10.51
N THR A 120 2.93 -17.47 10.78
CA THR A 120 2.83 -18.14 12.07
C THR A 120 4.24 -18.32 12.65
N LYS A 121 4.37 -18.05 13.94
CA LYS A 121 5.57 -18.32 14.72
C LYS A 121 5.19 -19.21 15.90
N ASP A 122 5.94 -20.27 16.11
CA ASP A 122 5.72 -21.34 17.06
C ASP A 122 4.26 -21.85 16.99
N GLU A 123 3.59 -21.95 18.13
CA GLU A 123 2.16 -22.28 18.27
C GLU A 123 1.28 -21.00 18.35
N GLY A 124 1.82 -19.85 17.95
CA GLY A 124 1.13 -18.57 18.01
C GLY A 124 0.00 -18.41 17.00
N GLU A 125 -0.81 -17.37 17.20
CA GLU A 125 -1.87 -17.01 16.26
C GLU A 125 -1.31 -16.46 14.94
N PRO A 126 -1.94 -16.78 13.78
CA PRO A 126 -1.55 -16.21 12.51
C PRO A 126 -1.67 -14.68 12.50
N GLN A 127 -0.62 -14.00 12.03
CA GLN A 127 -0.60 -12.55 11.85
C GLN A 127 -0.61 -12.19 10.36
N ILE A 128 -1.30 -11.11 10.01
CA ILE A 128 -1.41 -10.66 8.62
C ILE A 128 -0.36 -9.59 8.31
N TYR A 129 0.35 -9.80 7.21
CA TYR A 129 1.33 -8.87 6.64
C TYR A 129 0.92 -8.52 5.21
N ARG A 130 0.68 -7.23 4.97
CA ARG A 130 0.28 -6.68 3.65
C ARG A 130 1.31 -5.75 3.04
N THR A 131 1.88 -4.89 3.86
CA THR A 131 2.83 -3.84 3.40
C THR A 131 4.07 -3.78 4.27
N TRP A 132 4.00 -4.38 5.47
CA TRP A 132 5.09 -4.38 6.41
C TRP A 132 6.02 -5.52 6.08
N SER A 133 7.31 -5.31 6.29
CA SER A 133 8.30 -6.37 6.20
C SER A 133 7.97 -7.48 7.19
N LEU A 134 8.22 -8.71 6.75
CA LEU A 134 8.05 -9.90 7.56
C LEU A 134 9.17 -9.98 8.59
N PRO A 135 8.91 -10.37 9.84
CA PRO A 135 9.98 -10.73 10.76
C PRO A 135 10.75 -11.93 10.19
N ASP A 136 12.07 -11.93 10.34
CA ASP A 136 12.96 -13.02 9.94
C ASP A 136 12.91 -14.25 10.87
N ASP A 137 12.18 -14.15 11.98
CA ASP A 137 12.04 -15.20 13.01
C ASP A 137 10.69 -15.94 12.96
N ILE A 138 9.97 -15.87 11.84
CA ILE A 138 8.72 -16.61 11.62
C ILE A 138 8.99 -18.01 11.07
N ASP A 139 8.15 -18.98 11.44
CA ASP A 139 8.34 -20.37 11.02
C ASP A 139 7.58 -20.71 9.73
N TYR A 140 6.44 -20.07 9.50
CA TYR A 140 5.59 -20.36 8.37
C TYR A 140 5.04 -19.09 7.72
N ILE A 141 4.95 -19.13 6.39
CA ILE A 141 4.17 -18.16 5.61
C ILE A 141 3.10 -18.88 4.81
N GLN A 142 1.95 -18.22 4.66
CA GLN A 142 0.82 -18.72 3.90
C GLN A 142 0.20 -17.55 3.12
N PRO A 143 0.20 -17.60 1.79
CA PRO A 143 -0.31 -16.49 1.00
C PRO A 143 -1.83 -16.39 1.10
N PHE A 144 -2.36 -15.18 1.01
CA PHE A 144 -3.79 -14.98 0.84
C PHE A 144 -4.06 -13.89 -0.18
N VAL A 145 -5.24 -13.97 -0.78
CA VAL A 145 -5.78 -12.93 -1.65
C VAL A 145 -7.28 -12.83 -1.43
N GLN A 146 -7.81 -11.62 -1.51
CA GLN A 146 -9.24 -11.40 -1.60
C GLN A 146 -9.60 -10.96 -3.01
N LEU A 147 -10.37 -11.78 -3.72
CA LEU A 147 -10.79 -11.51 -5.09
C LEU A 147 -12.22 -10.99 -5.13
N ARG A 148 -12.45 -9.89 -5.82
CA ARG A 148 -13.78 -9.45 -6.21
C ARG A 148 -14.11 -10.00 -7.59
N VAL A 149 -15.15 -10.82 -7.67
CA VAL A 149 -15.61 -11.44 -8.92
C VAL A 149 -17.04 -11.00 -9.26
N PRO A 150 -17.39 -10.84 -10.56
CA PRO A 150 -18.65 -10.24 -10.97
C PRO A 150 -19.84 -11.22 -10.92
N MET A 151 -19.56 -12.52 -10.93
CA MET A 151 -20.54 -13.61 -10.91
C MET A 151 -19.92 -14.85 -10.29
N GLU A 152 -20.75 -15.82 -9.92
CA GLU A 152 -20.29 -17.11 -9.45
C GLU A 152 -19.48 -17.83 -10.53
N ALA A 153 -18.37 -18.46 -10.14
CA ALA A 153 -17.48 -19.18 -11.03
C ALA A 153 -16.73 -20.28 -10.29
N ASN A 154 -16.23 -21.28 -11.01
CA ASN A 154 -15.18 -22.15 -10.50
C ASN A 154 -13.89 -21.72 -11.19
N GLY A 155 -12.88 -21.35 -10.41
CA GLY A 155 -11.59 -20.88 -10.94
C GLY A 155 -10.46 -21.71 -10.39
N ASN A 156 -9.51 -22.07 -11.24
CA ASN A 156 -8.26 -22.67 -10.81
C ASN A 156 -7.32 -21.54 -10.37
N ILE A 157 -6.95 -21.53 -9.09
CA ILE A 157 -6.13 -20.47 -8.51
C ILE A 157 -4.79 -21.07 -8.06
N ARG A 158 -3.71 -20.52 -8.60
CA ARG A 158 -2.34 -20.86 -8.23
C ARG A 158 -1.66 -19.72 -7.49
N PHE A 159 -1.15 -20.03 -6.30
CA PHE A 159 -0.26 -19.19 -5.52
C PHE A 159 1.18 -19.60 -5.78
N GLU A 160 2.03 -18.64 -6.08
CA GLU A 160 3.48 -18.81 -6.25
C GLU A 160 4.21 -17.88 -5.29
N ILE A 161 5.29 -18.34 -4.67
CA ILE A 161 6.27 -17.47 -3.98
C ILE A 161 7.61 -17.64 -4.66
N VAL A 162 8.17 -16.50 -5.05
CA VAL A 162 9.47 -16.37 -5.69
C VAL A 162 10.38 -15.61 -4.74
N ASP A 163 11.56 -16.17 -4.48
CA ASP A 163 12.54 -15.56 -3.59
C ASP A 163 13.24 -14.34 -4.22
N ALA A 164 14.18 -13.76 -3.47
CA ALA A 164 14.92 -12.57 -3.90
C ALA A 164 15.86 -12.81 -5.09
N VAL A 165 16.27 -14.05 -5.36
CA VAL A 165 17.12 -14.39 -6.51
C VAL A 165 16.31 -14.79 -7.74
N GLY A 166 15.00 -14.97 -7.58
CA GLY A 166 14.06 -15.29 -8.65
C GLY A 166 13.68 -16.76 -8.72
N ASP A 167 14.07 -17.57 -7.73
CA ASP A 167 13.74 -18.99 -7.68
C ASP A 167 12.33 -19.20 -7.11
N LEU A 168 11.61 -20.16 -7.70
CA LEU A 168 10.26 -20.52 -7.29
C LEU A 168 10.33 -21.48 -6.10
N VAL A 169 10.06 -20.96 -4.90
CA VAL A 169 10.25 -21.68 -3.63
C VAL A 169 8.95 -22.24 -3.05
N TYR A 170 7.80 -21.77 -3.53
CA TYR A 170 6.49 -22.32 -3.17
C TYR A 170 5.53 -22.23 -4.35
N VAL A 171 4.77 -23.30 -4.54
CA VAL A 171 3.66 -23.39 -5.51
C VAL A 171 2.53 -24.16 -4.87
N HIS A 172 1.33 -23.60 -4.94
CA HIS A 172 0.11 -24.32 -4.59
C HIS A 172 -1.00 -23.93 -5.55
N GLU A 173 -1.69 -24.93 -6.10
CA GLU A 173 -2.75 -24.76 -7.08
C GLU A 173 -3.97 -25.57 -6.60
N ASP A 174 -5.13 -24.93 -6.57
CA ASP A 174 -6.39 -25.58 -6.17
C ASP A 174 -7.58 -24.96 -6.92
N ASP A 175 -8.66 -25.72 -6.99
CA ASP A 175 -9.91 -25.27 -7.60
C ASP A 175 -10.81 -24.63 -6.53
N PHE A 176 -11.18 -23.37 -6.74
CA PHE A 176 -12.02 -22.62 -5.80
C PHE A 176 -13.40 -22.38 -6.39
N HIS A 177 -14.42 -22.63 -5.58
CA HIS A 177 -15.78 -22.17 -5.85
C HIS A 177 -15.90 -20.71 -5.40
N LEU A 178 -16.03 -19.81 -6.37
CA LEU A 178 -16.09 -18.37 -6.16
C LEU A 178 -17.54 -17.91 -6.20
N THR A 179 -17.96 -17.18 -5.17
CA THR A 179 -19.26 -16.52 -5.14
C THR A 179 -19.17 -15.12 -5.74
N ARG A 180 -20.28 -14.57 -6.23
CA ARG A 180 -20.30 -13.16 -6.66
C ARG A 180 -19.89 -12.26 -5.48
N GLY A 181 -19.02 -11.28 -5.74
CA GLY A 181 -18.52 -10.38 -4.70
C GLY A 181 -17.13 -10.78 -4.22
N ARG A 182 -16.84 -10.64 -2.93
CA ARG A 182 -15.50 -10.82 -2.36
C ARG A 182 -15.30 -12.27 -1.91
N ASN A 183 -14.18 -12.85 -2.31
CA ASN A 183 -13.79 -14.21 -1.97
C ASN A 183 -12.43 -14.17 -1.29
N PHE A 184 -12.34 -14.57 -0.03
CA PHE A 184 -11.07 -14.76 0.65
C PHE A 184 -10.50 -16.13 0.28
N LEU A 185 -9.31 -16.14 -0.30
CA LEU A 185 -8.65 -17.33 -0.79
C LEU A 185 -7.29 -17.46 -0.12
N THR A 186 -7.01 -18.66 0.37
CA THR A 186 -5.73 -19.06 0.95
C THR A 186 -5.51 -20.53 0.60
N PRO A 187 -4.28 -20.96 0.26
CA PRO A 187 -3.99 -22.37 0.06
C PRO A 187 -4.18 -23.13 1.38
N ASN A 188 -4.45 -24.43 1.33
CA ASN A 188 -4.59 -25.27 2.54
C ASN A 188 -3.22 -25.69 3.14
N THR A 189 -2.12 -25.29 2.50
CA THR A 189 -0.75 -25.55 2.94
C THR A 189 -0.06 -24.27 3.38
N ARG A 190 0.97 -24.42 4.20
CA ARG A 190 1.87 -23.33 4.59
C ARG A 190 3.28 -23.64 4.09
N MET A 191 4.01 -22.63 3.65
CA MET A 191 5.42 -22.76 3.34
C MET A 191 6.22 -22.68 4.65
N PRO A 192 6.99 -23.72 5.02
CA PRO A 192 7.92 -23.62 6.13
C PRO A 192 9.10 -22.74 5.73
N LEU A 193 9.53 -21.87 6.63
CA LEU A 193 10.82 -21.21 6.54
C LEU A 193 11.86 -22.05 7.28
N HIS A 194 13.08 -22.07 6.75
CA HIS A 194 14.20 -22.83 7.32
C HIS A 194 15.37 -21.88 7.52
N ASP A 195 16.16 -22.08 8.58
CA ASP A 195 17.31 -21.22 8.94
C ASP A 195 18.39 -21.08 7.83
N GLN A 196 18.32 -21.91 6.79
CA GLN A 196 19.26 -21.91 5.67
C GLN A 196 18.76 -21.09 4.47
N MET A 197 17.54 -20.57 4.51
CA MET A 197 17.00 -19.72 3.45
C MET A 197 17.62 -18.33 3.52
N GLU A 198 18.06 -17.82 2.37
CA GLU A 198 18.52 -16.44 2.24
C GLU A 198 17.28 -15.52 2.20
N LEU A 199 17.01 -14.82 3.30
CA LEU A 199 15.81 -13.97 3.43
C LEU A 199 16.04 -12.54 2.93
N ASP A 200 17.28 -12.14 2.65
CA ASP A 200 17.61 -10.80 2.20
C ASP A 200 17.07 -10.50 0.79
N GLY A 201 16.49 -9.31 0.63
CA GLY A 201 16.07 -8.78 -0.66
C GLY A 201 14.57 -8.88 -0.93
N LYS A 202 14.20 -8.71 -2.20
CA LYS A 202 12.82 -8.53 -2.66
C LYS A 202 12.19 -9.83 -3.12
N TRP A 203 11.29 -10.34 -2.29
CA TRP A 203 10.48 -11.50 -2.61
C TRP A 203 9.21 -11.07 -3.34
N SER A 204 8.60 -12.01 -4.05
CA SER A 204 7.30 -11.80 -4.67
C SER A 204 6.36 -12.99 -4.46
N MET A 205 5.09 -12.67 -4.21
CA MET A 205 3.99 -13.63 -4.21
C MET A 205 3.10 -13.32 -5.40
N ARG A 206 2.88 -14.30 -6.26
CA ARG A 206 2.03 -14.16 -7.45
C ARG A 206 0.76 -14.97 -7.27
N VAL A 207 -0.33 -14.42 -7.78
CA VAL A 207 -1.62 -15.11 -7.89
C VAL A 207 -1.94 -15.25 -9.36
N ILE A 208 -2.16 -16.49 -9.79
CA ILE A 208 -2.51 -16.84 -11.16
C ILE A 208 -3.92 -17.45 -11.12
N ALA A 209 -4.83 -16.96 -11.95
CA ALA A 209 -6.17 -17.51 -12.13
C ALA A 209 -6.31 -18.02 -13.57
N ASP A 210 -6.64 -19.30 -13.74
CA ASP A 210 -6.80 -19.96 -15.04
C ASP A 210 -5.62 -19.70 -16.01
N GLY A 211 -4.40 -19.70 -15.48
CA GLY A 211 -3.17 -19.45 -16.23
C GLY A 211 -2.82 -17.98 -16.49
N VAL A 212 -3.65 -17.03 -16.04
CA VAL A 212 -3.40 -15.58 -16.14
C VAL A 212 -2.91 -15.05 -14.79
N ALA A 213 -1.74 -14.40 -14.76
CA ALA A 213 -1.28 -13.70 -13.56
C ALA A 213 -2.20 -12.51 -13.26
N ILE A 214 -2.88 -12.54 -12.12
CA ILE A 214 -3.84 -11.51 -11.71
C ILE A 214 -3.29 -10.54 -10.66
N ALA A 215 -2.23 -10.93 -9.94
CA ALA A 215 -1.53 -10.05 -9.00
C ALA A 215 -0.07 -10.50 -8.81
N ASP A 216 0.84 -9.53 -8.65
CA ASP A 216 2.23 -9.69 -8.23
C ASP A 216 2.49 -8.81 -7.01
N HIS A 217 2.49 -9.43 -5.82
CA HIS A 217 2.67 -8.80 -4.52
C HIS A 217 4.12 -8.89 -4.06
N ARG A 218 4.75 -7.76 -3.74
CA ARG A 218 6.14 -7.73 -3.28
C ARG A 218 6.23 -7.54 -1.78
N PHE A 219 7.15 -8.26 -1.16
CA PHE A 219 7.44 -8.17 0.26
C PHE A 219 8.94 -8.41 0.51
N GLU A 220 9.38 -8.08 1.71
CA GLU A 220 10.76 -8.22 2.16
C GLU A 220 10.75 -8.70 3.61
N TYR A 221 11.84 -9.32 4.05
CA TYR A 221 12.07 -9.65 5.45
C TYR A 221 12.79 -8.50 6.15
N ALA A 222 12.61 -8.40 7.46
CA ALA A 222 13.33 -7.47 8.33
C ALA A 222 13.67 -8.17 9.65
N GLU A 223 14.78 -7.74 10.26
CA GLU A 223 15.25 -8.29 11.52
C GLU A 223 14.17 -8.18 12.61
N ALA A 224 13.85 -9.30 13.25
CA ALA A 224 12.87 -9.36 14.32
C ALA A 224 13.28 -8.43 15.47
N THR A 225 12.45 -7.43 15.72
CA THR A 225 12.76 -6.35 16.67
C THR A 225 12.93 -6.87 18.12
N GLY A 226 12.45 -8.09 18.42
CA GLY A 226 12.58 -8.74 19.74
C GLY A 226 14.02 -8.98 20.22
N ALA A 227 14.98 -9.17 19.30
CA ALA A 227 16.39 -9.32 19.66
C ALA A 227 17.12 -7.97 19.88
N ASN A 228 16.55 -6.86 19.40
CA ASN A 228 17.21 -5.55 19.28
C ASN A 228 16.51 -4.37 19.97
N ILE A 229 15.29 -4.52 20.47
CA ILE A 229 14.63 -3.48 21.30
C ILE A 229 15.46 -3.18 22.56
N ARG A 230 16.22 -4.15 23.08
CA ARG A 230 17.15 -3.93 24.20
C ARG A 230 18.38 -3.08 23.84
N ARG A 231 18.68 -2.89 22.56
CA ARG A 231 19.84 -2.10 22.07
C ARG A 231 19.47 -0.70 21.57
N HIS A 232 18.19 -0.42 21.31
CA HIS A 232 17.74 0.83 20.66
C HIS A 232 16.67 1.62 21.43
N ILE A 233 16.27 1.16 22.62
CA ILE A 233 15.65 2.03 23.62
C ILE A 233 16.79 2.72 24.36
N GLY A 234 16.97 4.03 24.12
CA GLY A 234 17.80 4.85 24.99
C GLY A 234 17.28 4.78 26.42
N GLU A 235 18.17 4.92 27.40
CA GLU A 235 17.87 4.90 28.84
C GLU A 235 16.78 5.92 29.27
N ASP A 236 16.39 6.83 28.37
CA ASP A 236 15.42 7.90 28.53
C ASP A 236 14.04 7.67 27.85
N GLY A 237 13.87 6.59 27.09
CA GLY A 237 12.58 6.23 26.47
C GLY A 237 12.25 6.95 25.15
N GLU A 238 13.23 7.56 24.47
CA GLU A 238 13.00 8.17 23.16
C GLU A 238 13.04 7.15 22.00
N ILE A 239 12.01 7.19 21.13
CA ILE A 239 11.91 6.37 19.93
C ILE A 239 12.81 6.95 18.83
N ASN A 240 13.81 6.17 18.35
CA ASN A 240 14.73 6.60 17.30
C ASN A 240 14.00 6.95 15.98
N THR A 241 14.55 7.93 15.25
CA THR A 241 14.02 8.50 14.00
C THR A 241 13.78 7.44 12.91
N GLU A 242 14.56 6.35 12.91
CA GLU A 242 14.39 5.22 11.99
C GLU A 242 13.08 4.45 12.24
N MET A 243 12.69 4.23 13.49
CA MET A 243 11.42 3.59 13.85
C MET A 243 10.22 4.49 13.53
N ARG A 244 10.41 5.82 13.63
CA ARG A 244 9.41 6.81 13.20
C ARG A 244 9.21 6.82 11.68
N ALA A 245 10.27 6.64 10.90
CA ALA A 245 10.18 6.53 9.44
C ALA A 245 9.43 5.26 9.01
N VAL A 246 9.75 4.12 9.63
CA VAL A 246 9.06 2.83 9.41
C VAL A 246 7.58 2.90 9.81
N MET A 247 7.22 3.67 10.84
CA MET A 247 5.81 3.89 11.23
C MET A 247 5.08 4.88 10.31
N ALA A 248 5.76 5.88 9.74
CA ALA A 248 5.14 6.91 8.91
C ALA A 248 4.75 6.43 7.50
N GLU A 249 5.47 5.43 6.95
CA GLU A 249 5.18 4.84 5.64
C GLU A 249 4.02 3.82 5.69
N ASN A 250 3.67 3.36 6.90
CA ASN A 250 2.83 2.20 7.15
C ASN A 250 1.45 2.58 7.73
N ARG A 251 0.52 2.98 6.84
CA ARG A 251 -0.82 3.48 7.21
C ARG A 251 -1.90 2.42 7.49
N LEU A 252 -1.57 1.12 7.48
CA LEU A 252 -2.54 0.06 7.75
C LEU A 252 -2.26 -0.60 9.12
N PRO A 253 -3.24 -0.70 10.03
CA PRO A 253 -3.07 -1.40 11.30
C PRO A 253 -2.76 -2.90 11.10
N LYS A 254 -1.97 -3.49 12.02
CA LYS A 254 -1.86 -4.95 12.18
C LYS A 254 -3.26 -5.51 12.48
N MET A 255 -3.77 -6.38 11.62
CA MET A 255 -5.06 -7.05 11.79
C MET A 255 -4.84 -8.51 12.15
N SER A 256 -5.75 -9.10 12.93
CA SER A 256 -5.80 -10.54 13.16
C SER A 256 -6.57 -11.26 12.04
N LEU A 257 -6.38 -12.58 11.91
CA LEU A 257 -7.15 -13.37 10.95
C LEU A 257 -8.65 -13.32 11.24
N ASP A 258 -9.06 -13.33 12.51
CA ASP A 258 -10.46 -13.23 12.89
C ASP A 258 -11.09 -11.91 12.43
N ASP A 259 -10.34 -10.80 12.48
CA ASP A 259 -10.80 -9.52 11.93
C ASP A 259 -11.06 -9.62 10.42
N LEU A 260 -10.20 -10.35 9.67
CA LEU A 260 -10.39 -10.56 8.24
C LEU A 260 -11.61 -11.41 7.92
N LEU A 261 -11.84 -12.46 8.71
CA LEU A 261 -12.95 -13.38 8.52
C LEU A 261 -14.29 -12.78 8.95
N ALA A 262 -14.30 -11.90 9.95
CA ALA A 262 -15.51 -11.19 10.38
C ALA A 262 -16.16 -10.40 9.23
N TYR A 263 -15.36 -9.85 8.31
CA TYR A 263 -15.86 -9.15 7.14
C TYR A 263 -16.50 -10.06 6.07
N GLN A 264 -16.34 -11.38 6.17
CA GLN A 264 -16.98 -12.35 5.27
C GLN A 264 -18.38 -12.76 5.78
N GLY A 265 -18.61 -12.76 7.09
CA GLY A 265 -19.87 -13.20 7.70
C GLY A 265 -21.04 -12.22 7.53
N GLU A 266 -20.76 -10.93 7.35
CA GLU A 266 -21.80 -9.90 7.16
C GLU A 266 -22.51 -10.02 5.80
N ASP A 267 -21.86 -10.62 4.79
CA ASP A 267 -22.42 -10.85 3.45
C ASP A 267 -23.61 -11.85 3.48
N GLU A 268 -23.61 -12.83 4.39
CA GLU A 268 -24.68 -13.84 4.47
C GLU A 268 -25.93 -13.37 5.21
N GLU A 269 -25.81 -12.40 6.13
CA GLU A 269 -26.94 -11.94 6.96
C GLU A 269 -27.80 -10.88 6.29
N GLN A 270 -27.24 -10.07 5.39
CA GLN A 270 -28.00 -9.07 4.63
C GLN A 270 -28.89 -9.71 3.56
N GLU A 271 -28.44 -10.79 2.89
CA GLU A 271 -29.27 -11.50 1.88
C GLU A 271 -30.45 -12.28 2.48
N ARG A 272 -30.41 -12.65 3.76
CA ARG A 272 -31.54 -13.35 4.43
C ARG A 272 -32.64 -12.40 4.93
N ARG A 273 -32.43 -11.09 4.83
CA ARG A 273 -33.38 -10.05 5.31
C ARG A 273 -33.99 -9.20 4.19
N GLY A 274 -33.63 -9.42 2.93
CA GLY A 274 -34.26 -8.83 1.74
C GLY A 274 -35.24 -9.80 1.07
#